data_AF-A0A1H0H9M0-F1
#
_entry.id   AF-A0A1H0H9M0-F1
#
_cell.length_a   1.000
_cell.length_b   1.000
_cell.length_c   1.000
_cell.angle_alpha   90.00
_cell.angle_beta   90.00
_cell.angle_gamma   90.00
#
_symmetry.space_group_name_H-M   'P 1'
#
loop_
_entity.id
_entity.type
_entity.pdbx_description
1 polymer ?
#
loop_
_entity_poly.entity_id
_entity_poly.type
_entity_poly.pdbx_seq_one_letter_code
_entity_poly.pdbx_strand_id
1 'polypeptide(L)' 'MSIGLETVSPGVFKAHFRGQLDAPDEPTHVCVTLSNGLAYYGPITGGEAKPEGGWLSFECDMIEPELL' A
#
# COMPACT_ATOMS: atom_id res chain seq x y z
N MET A 1 -12.09 -7.86 -3.72
CA MET A 1 -10.81 -7.14 -3.84
C MET A 1 -10.00 -7.43 -2.58
N SER A 2 -8.76 -7.87 -2.71
CA SER A 2 -7.89 -8.18 -1.56
C SER A 2 -6.67 -7.27 -1.63
N ILE A 3 -6.33 -6.62 -0.51
CA ILE A 3 -5.11 -5.84 -0.36
C ILE A 3 -4.25 -6.55 0.68
N GLY A 4 -3.00 -6.83 0.32
CA GLY A 4 -1.95 -7.26 1.25
C GLY A 4 -0.99 -6.12 1.51
N LEU A 5 -0.39 -6.09 2.69
CA LEU A 5 0.60 -5.09 3.10
C LEU A 5 1.79 -5.81 3.71
N GLU A 6 3.00 -5.46 3.27
CA GLU A 6 4.26 -6.02 3.78
C GLU A 6 5.29 -4.91 3.99
N THR A 7 6.21 -5.14 4.93
CA THR A 7 7.39 -4.28 5.12
C THR A 7 8.49 -4.68 4.14
N VAL A 8 9.01 -3.71 3.36
CA VAL A 8 10.13 -3.95 2.42
C VAL A 8 11.47 -3.64 3.08
N SER A 9 11.52 -2.52 3.79
CA SER A 9 12.66 -2.05 4.60
C SER A 9 12.13 -1.11 5.67
N PRO A 10 12.92 -0.75 6.70
CA PRO A 10 12.48 0.21 7.70
C PRO A 10 11.93 1.50 7.05
N GLY A 11 10.69 1.85 7.38
CA GLY A 11 10.00 3.04 6.85
C GLY A 11 9.42 2.90 5.43
N VAL A 12 9.58 1.75 4.76
CA VAL A 12 9.08 1.53 3.39
C VAL A 12 8.20 0.28 3.33
N PHE A 13 6.97 0.49 2.88
CA PHE A 13 5.94 -0.53 2.80
C PHE A 13 5.55 -0.79 1.36
N LYS A 14 5.07 -2.01 1.09
CA LYS A 14 4.48 -2.38 -0.19
C LYS A 14 3.07 -2.92 0.01
N ALA A 15 2.12 -2.32 -0.69
CA ALA A 15 0.77 -2.83 -0.81
C ALA A 15 0.60 -3.59 -2.12
N HIS A 16 0.04 -4.79 -2.06
CA HIS A 16 -0.34 -5.61 -3.22
C HIS A 16 -1.85 -5.66 -3.32
N PHE A 17 -2.40 -5.54 -4.52
CA PHE A 17 -3.84 -5.57 -4.73
C PHE A 17 -4.22 -6.45 -5.92
N ARG A 18 -5.43 -7.02 -5.88
CA ARG A 18 -6.05 -7.74 -7.01
C ARG A 18 -7.12 -6.87 -7.68
N GLY A 19 -7.14 -6.88 -9.01
CA GLY A 19 -7.99 -6.01 -9.83
C GLY A 19 -7.42 -4.61 -9.97
N GLN A 20 -8.29 -3.63 -10.22
CA GLN A 20 -7.89 -2.22 -10.40
C GLN A 20 -8.23 -1.39 -9.17
N LEU A 21 -7.37 -0.43 -8.84
CA LEU A 21 -7.67 0.64 -7.91
C LEU A 21 -8.39 1.75 -8.66
N ASP A 22 -9.44 2.28 -8.07
CA ASP A 22 -10.07 3.52 -8.53
C ASP A 22 -9.22 4.70 -8.02
N ALA A 23 -8.16 5.00 -8.76
CA ALA A 23 -7.16 6.01 -8.42
C ALA A 23 -7.28 7.23 -9.35
N PRO A 24 -6.88 8.43 -8.88
CA PRO A 24 -6.75 9.59 -9.77
C PRO A 24 -5.63 9.36 -10.81
N ASP A 25 -5.61 10.18 -11.86
CA ASP A 25 -4.62 10.07 -12.96
C ASP A 25 -3.16 10.16 -12.48
N GLU A 26 -2.90 10.89 -11.38
CA GLU A 26 -1.57 11.07 -10.79
C GLU A 26 -1.63 10.90 -9.26
N PRO A 27 -1.65 9.66 -8.74
CA PRO A 27 -1.70 9.42 -7.31
C PRO A 27 -0.34 9.71 -6.68
N THR A 28 -0.33 10.56 -5.64
CA THR A 28 0.90 10.92 -4.90
C THR A 28 1.00 10.24 -3.54
N HIS A 29 -0.12 9.80 -2.98
CA HIS A 29 -0.20 9.21 -1.65
C HIS A 29 -1.15 8.01 -1.65
N VAL A 30 -0.95 7.11 -0.70
CA VAL A 30 -1.83 5.98 -0.44
C VAL A 30 -2.28 5.98 1.01
N CYS A 31 -3.48 5.48 1.26
CA CYS A 31 -3.96 5.12 2.59
C CYS A 31 -4.46 3.67 2.55
N VAL A 32 -3.82 2.79 3.31
CA VAL A 32 -4.21 1.39 3.48
C VAL A 32 -4.79 1.22 4.87
N THR A 33 -6.09 0.92 4.95
CA THR A 33 -6.76 0.63 6.23
C THR A 33 -6.85 -0.87 6.43
N LEU A 34 -6.26 -1.35 7.51
CA LEU A 34 -6.32 -2.74 7.94
C LEU A 34 -7.66 -3.04 8.62
N SER A 35 -8.03 -4.33 8.67
CA SER A 35 -9.29 -4.77 9.29
C SER A 35 -9.39 -4.48 10.79
N ASN A 36 -8.26 -4.31 11.47
CA ASN A 36 -8.20 -3.91 12.87
C ASN A 36 -8.36 -2.39 13.08
N GLY A 37 -8.58 -1.62 12.00
CA GLY A 37 -8.80 -0.18 12.03
C GLY A 37 -7.53 0.67 11.97
N LEU A 38 -6.34 0.06 11.93
CA LEU A 38 -5.10 0.81 11.71
C LEU A 38 -4.99 1.28 10.26
N ALA A 39 -4.47 2.49 10.07
CA ALA A 39 -4.27 3.08 8.76
C ALA A 39 -2.79 3.37 8.53
N TYR A 40 -2.28 2.89 7.40
CA TYR A 40 -0.93 3.15 6.90
C TYR A 40 -1.05 4.16 5.78
N TYR A 41 -0.48 5.34 5.98
CA TYR A 41 -0.56 6.46 5.04
C TYR A 41 0.82 7.00 4.72
N GLY A 42 1.03 7.36 3.46
CA GLY A 42 2.20 8.13 3.08
C GLY A 42 2.42 8.24 1.57
N PRO A 43 3.53 8.88 1.17
CA PRO A 43 3.83 9.19 -0.22
C PRO A 43 4.21 7.94 -1.00
N ILE A 44 3.69 7.82 -2.22
CA ILE A 44 4.00 6.71 -3.13
C ILE A 44 5.43 6.90 -3.68
N THR A 45 6.24 5.85 -3.59
CA THR A 45 7.63 5.83 -4.07
C THR A 45 7.83 4.95 -5.30
N GLY A 46 6.84 4.13 -5.65
CA GLY A 46 6.89 3.25 -6.81
C GLY A 46 5.65 2.39 -6.93
N GLY A 47 5.47 1.74 -8.08
CA GLY A 47 4.35 0.83 -8.29
C GLY A 47 4.24 0.33 -9.71
N GLU A 48 3.38 -0.67 -9.90
CA GLU A 48 3.01 -1.23 -11.19
C GLU A 48 1.55 -1.67 -11.12
N ALA A 49 0.78 -1.38 -12.17
CA ALA A 49 -0.62 -1.79 -12.29
C ALA A 49 -0.85 -2.58 -13.57
N LYS A 50 -1.59 -3.68 -13.44
CA LYS A 50 -2.04 -4.57 -14.52
C LYS A 50 -3.54 -4.85 -14.36
N PRO A 51 -4.23 -5.35 -15.40
CA PRO A 51 -5.65 -5.69 -15.30
C PRO A 51 -5.97 -6.67 -14.16
N GLU A 52 -5.08 -7.62 -13.87
CA GLU A 52 -5.24 -8.63 -12.82
C GLU A 52 -4.95 -8.12 -11.40
N GLY A 53 -4.25 -7.00 -11.27
CA GLY A 53 -3.73 -6.53 -9.99
C GLY A 53 -2.50 -5.65 -10.14
N GLY A 54 -1.86 -5.35 -9.02
CA GLY A 54 -0.66 -4.54 -9.02
C GLY A 54 -0.08 -4.41 -7.63
N TRP A 55 0.92 -3.55 -7.54
CA TRP A 55 1.56 -3.20 -6.29
C TRP A 55 1.94 -1.72 -6.28
N LEU A 56 2.07 -1.17 -5.09
CA LEU A 56 2.60 0.16 -4.86
C LEU A 56 3.48 0.14 -3.60
N SER A 57 4.60 0.86 -3.64
CA SER A 57 5.45 1.12 -2.48
C SER A 57 5.24 2.54 -1.98
N PHE A 58 5.37 2.73 -0.68
CA PHE A 58 5.18 4.03 -0.04
C PHE A 58 6.00 4.13 1.25
N GLU A 59 6.33 5.36 1.64
CA GLU A 59 6.99 5.64 2.92
C GLU A 59 5.95 5.76 4.03
N CYS A 60 6.22 5.20 5.21
CA CYS A 60 5.35 5.33 6.38
C CYS A 60 6.15 5.13 7.67
N ASP A 61 5.81 5.88 8.72
CA ASP A 61 6.47 5.76 10.03
C ASP A 61 5.74 4.82 10.99
N MET A 62 4.76 4.06 10.47
CA MET A 62 3.98 3.09 11.25
C MET A 62 4.80 1.83 11.55
N ILE A 63 4.42 1.15 12.63
CA ILE A 63 5.02 -0.14 12.98
C ILE A 63 4.80 -1.18 11.87
N GLU A 64 5.76 -2.09 11.72
CA GLU A 64 5.67 -3.21 10.78
C GLU A 64 4.38 -4.03 11.01
N PRO A 65 3.54 -4.26 9.97
CA PRO A 65 2.30 -5.02 10.09
C PRO A 65 2.49 -6.42 10.66
N GLU A 66 3.68 -7.01 10.48
CA GLU A 66 4.05 -8.33 10.98
C GLU A 66 4.15 -8.37 12.53
N LEU A 67 4.17 -7.22 13.20
CA LEU A 67 4.22 -7.07 14.66
C LEU A 67 2.83 -6.85 15.29
N LEU A 68 1.75 -6.89 14.51
CA LEU A 68 0.35 -6.67 14.92
C LEU A 68 -0.43 -7.99 15.05
#